data_AF-A0A1I2K499-F1
#
_entry.id   AF-A0A1I2K499-F1
#
_cell.length_a   1.000
_cell.length_b   1.000
_cell.length_c   1.000
_cell.angle_alpha   90.00
_cell.angle_beta   90.00
_cell.angle_gamma   90.00
#
_symmetry.space_group_name_H-M   'P 1'
#
loop_
_entity.id
_entity.type
_entity.pdbx_description
1 polymer ?
#
loop_
_entity_poly.entity_id
_entity_poly.type
_entity_poly.pdbx_seq_one_letter_code
_entity_poly.pdbx_strand_id
1 'polypeptide(L)'
;MQDFHHNRARALLQNAEELFDKESVQVAVSRMADTLNDRFGDPSRQEFPLVLGVMGGAVVFTGNILPQLSFPLEFDYIHVSRYGDEDQGGKVVWKVVPRPTVSGRTVIVLDDILDEGETLAHVKERLLEMGAKEVIIAVFCDKDIGKTKPVKADLVGLTIPNRFVVGFGMDAYGYWRNLPGLWAINPADLSKG
;
A
#
# COMPACT_ATOMS: atom_id res chain seq x y z
N MET A 1 17.52 -23.69 10.94
CA MET A 1 16.89 -22.35 10.97
C MET A 1 16.25 -22.00 9.63
N GLN A 2 16.94 -22.13 8.49
CA GLN A 2 16.35 -21.93 7.13
C GLN A 2 15.18 -22.90 6.80
N ASP A 3 15.29 -24.19 7.12
CA ASP A 3 14.22 -25.17 6.86
C ASP A 3 12.93 -24.90 7.64
N PHE A 4 13.04 -24.25 8.81
CA PHE A 4 11.88 -23.86 9.61
C PHE A 4 11.07 -22.75 8.90
N HIS A 5 11.74 -21.79 8.27
CA HIS A 5 11.08 -20.70 7.54
C HIS A 5 10.47 -21.16 6.21
N HIS A 6 11.13 -22.05 5.46
CA HIS A 6 10.60 -22.53 4.18
C HIS A 6 9.33 -23.38 4.33
N ASN A 7 9.31 -24.30 5.31
CA ASN A 7 8.13 -25.12 5.56
C ASN A 7 6.98 -24.29 6.14
N ARG A 8 7.29 -23.30 7.01
CA ARG A 8 6.30 -22.39 7.57
C ARG A 8 5.63 -21.53 6.50
N ALA A 9 6.39 -20.98 5.55
CA ALA A 9 5.81 -20.20 4.46
C ALA A 9 4.77 -21.02 3.68
N ARG A 10 5.09 -22.25 3.30
CA ARG A 10 4.13 -23.14 2.59
C ARG A 10 2.94 -23.52 3.45
N ALA A 11 3.14 -23.79 4.74
CA ALA A 11 2.07 -24.15 5.67
C ALA A 11 1.02 -23.03 5.80
N LEU A 12 1.43 -21.75 5.78
CA LEU A 12 0.50 -20.62 5.86
C LEU A 12 -0.55 -20.62 4.76
N LEU A 13 -0.19 -21.09 3.55
CA LEU A 13 -1.11 -21.13 2.41
C LEU A 13 -2.01 -22.37 2.36
N GLN A 14 -1.71 -23.43 3.13
CA GLN A 14 -2.47 -24.69 3.05
C GLN A 14 -3.94 -24.50 3.42
N ASN A 15 -4.22 -23.64 4.40
CA ASN A 15 -5.57 -23.34 4.87
C ASN A 15 -5.98 -21.88 4.60
N ALA A 16 -5.25 -21.19 3.71
CA ALA A 16 -5.58 -19.82 3.35
C ALA A 16 -6.79 -19.79 2.41
N GLU A 17 -7.61 -18.75 2.56
CA GLU A 17 -8.80 -18.53 1.75
C GLU A 17 -8.50 -17.46 0.70
N GLU A 18 -8.72 -17.76 -0.57
CA GLU A 18 -8.63 -16.74 -1.64
C GLU A 18 -9.81 -15.77 -1.49
N LEU A 19 -9.51 -14.51 -1.20
CA LEU A 19 -10.51 -13.44 -1.10
C LEU A 19 -10.78 -12.80 -2.46
N PHE A 20 -9.71 -12.60 -3.24
CA PHE A 20 -9.77 -11.99 -4.56
C PHE A 20 -8.76 -12.69 -5.46
N ASP A 21 -9.24 -13.15 -6.60
CA ASP A 21 -8.38 -13.74 -7.62
C ASP A 21 -7.56 -12.67 -8.37
N LYS A 22 -6.68 -13.14 -9.26
CA LYS A 22 -5.84 -12.27 -10.09
C LYS A 22 -6.68 -11.28 -10.91
N GLU A 23 -7.79 -11.72 -11.49
CA GLU A 23 -8.60 -10.89 -12.37
C GLU A 23 -9.26 -9.75 -11.60
N SER A 24 -9.86 -10.06 -10.45
CA SER A 24 -10.50 -9.08 -9.55
C SER A 24 -9.52 -8.01 -9.09
N VAL A 25 -8.29 -8.42 -8.75
CA VAL A 25 -7.21 -7.51 -8.37
C VAL A 25 -6.84 -6.57 -9.54
N GLN A 26 -6.69 -7.11 -10.76
CA GLN A 26 -6.35 -6.28 -11.92
C GLN A 26 -7.46 -5.29 -12.27
N VAL A 27 -8.73 -5.72 -12.21
CA VAL A 27 -9.90 -4.85 -12.41
C VAL A 27 -9.90 -3.70 -11.40
N ALA A 28 -9.59 -3.97 -10.12
CA ALA A 28 -9.49 -2.92 -9.12
C ALA A 28 -8.37 -1.91 -9.42
N VAL A 29 -7.20 -2.37 -9.86
CA VAL A 29 -6.08 -1.48 -10.22
C VAL A 29 -6.41 -0.65 -11.45
N SER A 30 -7.04 -1.22 -12.48
CA SER A 30 -7.46 -0.47 -13.67
C SER A 30 -8.47 0.62 -13.32
N ARG A 31 -9.47 0.32 -12.47
CA ARG A 31 -10.43 1.34 -12.00
C ARG A 31 -9.74 2.49 -11.26
N MET A 32 -8.74 2.19 -10.43
CA MET A 32 -7.95 3.22 -9.75
C MET A 32 -7.17 4.06 -10.76
N ALA A 33 -6.54 3.42 -11.76
CA ALA A 33 -5.82 4.12 -12.82
C ALA A 33 -6.74 5.05 -13.62
N ASP A 34 -7.94 4.60 -14.00
CA ASP A 34 -8.95 5.41 -14.69
C ASP A 34 -9.31 6.66 -13.89
N THR A 35 -9.48 6.52 -12.57
CA THR A 35 -9.80 7.66 -11.69
C THR A 35 -8.66 8.70 -11.67
N LEU A 36 -7.41 8.24 -11.70
CA LEU A 36 -6.25 9.14 -11.78
C LEU A 36 -6.11 9.73 -13.20
N ASN A 37 -6.40 8.97 -14.24
CA ASN A 37 -6.39 9.41 -15.63
C ASN A 37 -7.45 10.50 -15.88
N ASP A 38 -8.66 10.34 -15.35
CA ASP A 38 -9.70 11.37 -15.43
C ASP A 38 -9.25 12.68 -14.78
N ARG A 39 -8.49 12.59 -13.68
CA ARG A 39 -8.01 13.75 -12.93
C ARG A 39 -6.82 14.44 -13.61
N PHE A 40 -5.84 13.68 -14.10
CA PHE A 40 -4.55 14.21 -14.54
C PHE A 40 -4.28 14.08 -16.04
N GLY A 41 -5.15 13.38 -16.78
CA GLY A 41 -5.01 13.09 -18.21
C GLY A 41 -5.41 14.23 -19.16
N ASP A 42 -5.96 15.33 -18.68
CA ASP A 42 -6.27 16.50 -19.51
C ASP A 42 -4.97 17.10 -20.10
N PRO A 43 -4.79 17.09 -21.44
CA PRO A 43 -3.57 17.58 -22.09
C PRO A 43 -3.28 19.06 -21.87
N SER A 44 -4.26 19.86 -21.41
CA SER A 44 -4.07 21.27 -21.09
C SER A 44 -3.38 21.50 -19.74
N ARG A 45 -3.30 20.48 -18.87
CA ARG A 45 -2.65 20.59 -17.57
C ARG A 45 -1.13 20.65 -17.73
N GLN A 46 -0.53 21.59 -17.00
CA GLN A 46 0.93 21.76 -16.96
C GLN A 46 1.56 21.23 -15.66
N GLU A 47 0.75 20.90 -14.66
CA GLU A 47 1.22 20.35 -13.39
C GLU A 47 1.12 18.82 -13.40
N PHE A 48 2.26 18.15 -13.27
CA PHE A 48 2.36 16.70 -13.19
C PHE A 48 2.62 16.24 -11.75
N PRO A 49 1.94 15.17 -11.28
CA PRO A 49 2.10 14.72 -9.91
C PRO A 49 3.47 14.06 -9.67
N LEU A 50 3.92 14.12 -8.41
CA LEU A 50 4.93 13.18 -7.90
C LEU A 50 4.21 11.93 -7.40
N VAL A 51 4.54 10.76 -7.94
CA VAL A 51 4.07 9.49 -7.41
C VAL A 51 5.11 8.91 -6.47
N LEU A 52 4.72 8.65 -5.22
CA LEU A 52 5.56 8.04 -4.19
C LEU A 52 5.00 6.68 -3.80
N GLY A 53 5.74 5.61 -4.12
CA GLY A 53 5.44 4.28 -3.60
C GLY A 53 6.02 4.08 -2.20
N VAL A 54 5.22 3.56 -1.26
CA VAL A 54 5.69 3.13 0.07
C VAL A 54 6.32 1.74 -0.04
N MET A 55 7.66 1.67 0.01
CA MET A 55 8.39 0.44 -0.33
C MET A 55 8.29 -0.66 0.71
N GLY A 56 8.38 -1.90 0.21
CA GLY A 56 8.05 -3.12 0.91
C GLY A 56 6.80 -3.72 0.30
N GLY A 57 5.63 -3.29 0.80
CA GLY A 57 4.32 -3.74 0.38
C GLY A 57 3.88 -3.21 -0.98
N ALA A 58 3.88 -1.88 -1.14
CA ALA A 58 3.31 -1.22 -2.31
C ALA A 58 4.04 -1.49 -3.64
N VAL A 59 5.17 -2.19 -3.63
CA VAL A 59 5.99 -2.43 -4.83
C VAL A 59 5.20 -3.12 -5.95
N VAL A 60 4.37 -4.11 -5.61
CA VAL A 60 3.57 -4.84 -6.61
C VAL A 60 2.45 -3.97 -7.14
N PHE A 61 1.69 -3.32 -6.26
CA PHE A 61 0.63 -2.38 -6.65
C PHE A 61 1.16 -1.24 -7.53
N THR A 62 2.24 -0.59 -7.09
CA THR A 62 2.92 0.48 -7.82
C THR A 62 3.33 0.03 -9.23
N GLY A 63 3.95 -1.15 -9.34
CA GLY A 63 4.36 -1.70 -10.63
C GLY A 63 3.20 -2.05 -11.57
N ASN A 64 2.01 -2.31 -11.03
CA ASN A 64 0.81 -2.60 -11.84
C ASN A 64 0.05 -1.34 -12.25
N ILE A 65 0.01 -0.30 -11.40
CA ILE A 65 -0.76 0.92 -11.69
C ILE A 65 0.01 1.90 -12.57
N LEU A 66 1.33 2.08 -12.37
CA LEU A 66 2.13 3.06 -13.13
C LEU A 66 2.01 2.90 -14.65
N PRO A 67 2.08 1.68 -15.24
CA PRO A 67 1.95 1.52 -16.69
C PRO A 67 0.56 1.84 -17.26
N GLN A 68 -0.45 1.99 -16.40
CA GLN A 68 -1.83 2.31 -16.78
C GLN A 68 -2.13 3.82 -16.71
N LEU A 69 -1.21 4.62 -16.15
CA LEU A 69 -1.37 6.06 -16.05
C LEU A 69 -0.98 6.73 -17.38
N SER A 70 -1.92 7.46 -17.97
CA SER A 70 -1.81 8.03 -19.33
C SER A 70 -1.38 9.50 -19.34
N PHE A 71 -0.74 9.98 -18.28
CA PHE A 71 -0.26 11.34 -18.12
C PHE A 71 1.20 11.37 -17.66
N PRO A 72 1.96 12.43 -17.99
CA PRO A 72 3.32 12.59 -17.47
C PRO A 72 3.32 12.68 -15.95
N LEU A 73 4.28 12.00 -15.31
CA LEU A 73 4.48 11.99 -13.87
C LEU A 73 5.97 11.80 -13.56
N GLU A 74 6.37 12.19 -12.37
CA GLU A 74 7.65 11.73 -11.79
C GLU A 74 7.37 10.62 -10.79
N PHE A 75 8.28 9.65 -10.68
CA PHE A 75 8.20 8.58 -9.70
C PHE A 75 9.42 8.62 -8.78
N ASP A 76 9.18 8.51 -7.48
CA ASP A 76 10.20 8.19 -6.47
C ASP A 76 9.56 7.27 -5.42
N TYR A 77 10.31 6.96 -4.37
CA TYR A 77 9.84 6.08 -3.32
C TYR A 77 10.19 6.60 -1.93
N ILE A 78 9.42 6.13 -0.95
CA ILE A 78 9.70 6.32 0.46
C ILE A 78 9.68 4.97 1.16
N HIS A 79 10.31 4.86 2.32
CA HIS A 79 10.30 3.63 3.09
C HIS A 79 10.16 3.95 4.56
N VAL A 80 9.04 3.51 5.12
CA VAL A 80 8.63 3.76 6.50
C VAL A 80 8.41 2.43 7.21
N SER A 81 8.87 2.32 8.45
CA SER A 81 8.65 1.16 9.31
C SER A 81 8.20 1.59 10.70
N ARG A 82 7.50 0.73 11.44
CA ARG A 82 7.16 0.95 12.86
C ARG A 82 8.12 0.14 13.75
N TYR A 83 8.62 0.73 14.84
CA TYR A 83 9.49 0.06 15.82
C TYR A 83 9.03 0.34 17.25
N GLY A 84 8.89 -0.70 18.10
CA GLY A 84 8.49 -0.61 19.51
C GLY A 84 7.19 -1.34 19.85
N ASP A 85 6.90 -1.49 21.16
CA ASP A 85 5.85 -2.36 21.74
C ASP A 85 4.53 -2.36 20.96
N GLU A 86 4.09 -3.58 20.64
CA GLU A 86 2.97 -3.90 19.74
C GLU A 86 1.61 -3.34 20.21
N ASP A 87 1.51 -2.89 21.46
CA ASP A 87 0.26 -2.43 22.09
C ASP A 87 0.00 -0.91 22.01
N GLN A 88 0.98 -0.09 21.60
CA GLN A 88 0.81 1.39 21.55
C GLN A 88 1.26 2.03 20.24
N GLY A 89 1.42 1.24 19.18
CA GLY A 89 1.74 1.78 17.88
C GLY A 89 3.13 2.42 17.86
N GLY A 90 4.16 1.58 17.77
CA GLY A 90 5.56 1.97 17.80
C GLY A 90 5.93 3.18 16.92
N LYS A 91 7.03 3.86 17.29
CA LYS A 91 7.51 5.08 16.62
C LYS A 91 7.74 4.83 15.13
N VAL A 92 7.28 5.78 14.33
CA VAL A 92 7.50 5.77 12.88
C VAL A 92 8.96 6.08 12.58
N VAL A 93 9.63 5.17 11.87
CA VAL A 93 11.04 5.26 11.48
C VAL A 93 11.13 5.33 9.96
N TRP A 94 11.73 6.40 9.45
CA TRP A 94 12.03 6.56 8.04
C TRP A 94 13.36 5.87 7.70
N LYS A 95 13.32 4.91 6.78
CA LYS A 95 14.52 4.35 6.14
C LYS A 95 14.92 5.13 4.90
N VAL A 96 13.91 5.62 4.16
CA VAL A 96 14.08 6.54 3.04
C VAL A 96 13.04 7.64 3.17
N VAL A 97 13.52 8.87 3.37
CA VAL A 97 12.71 10.07 3.56
C VAL A 97 12.28 10.69 2.23
N PRO A 98 11.15 11.41 2.16
CA PRO A 98 10.78 12.17 0.97
C PRO A 98 11.85 13.22 0.66
N ARG A 99 12.07 13.49 -0.63
CA ARG A 99 13.03 14.52 -1.09
C ARG A 99 12.39 15.92 -1.06
N PRO A 100 13.19 17.00 -1.02
CA PRO A 100 12.66 18.38 -1.10
C PRO A 100 11.84 18.69 -2.35
N THR A 101 11.94 17.86 -3.40
CA THR A 101 11.17 17.99 -4.65
C THR A 101 9.66 17.85 -4.48
N VAL A 102 9.16 17.48 -3.28
CA VAL A 102 7.74 17.45 -2.93
C VAL A 102 7.11 18.85 -2.82
N SER A 103 7.91 19.88 -2.54
CA SER A 103 7.39 21.22 -2.27
C SER A 103 6.67 21.82 -3.48
N GLY A 104 5.49 22.39 -3.25
CA GLY A 104 4.64 23.00 -4.28
C GLY A 104 3.93 22.01 -5.22
N ARG A 105 4.07 20.70 -5.01
CA ARG A 105 3.56 19.67 -5.92
C ARG A 105 2.32 18.97 -5.39
N THR A 106 1.50 18.49 -6.31
CA THR A 106 0.55 17.40 -6.02
C THR A 106 1.32 16.07 -5.88
N VAL A 107 1.16 15.38 -4.77
CA VAL A 107 1.84 14.12 -4.46
C VAL A 107 0.80 13.00 -4.34
N ILE A 108 0.97 11.91 -5.09
CA ILE A 108 0.17 10.69 -5.00
C ILE A 108 0.98 9.65 -4.23
N VAL A 109 0.54 9.30 -3.04
CA VAL A 109 1.14 8.23 -2.22
C VAL A 109 0.44 6.92 -2.54
N LEU A 110 1.21 5.92 -2.99
CA LEU A 110 0.74 4.57 -3.26
C LEU A 110 1.16 3.65 -2.11
N ASP A 111 0.19 2.96 -1.49
CA ASP A 111 0.44 1.93 -0.48
C ASP A 111 -0.35 0.64 -0.78
N ASP A 112 0.12 -0.51 -0.31
CA ASP A 112 -0.60 -1.77 -0.53
C ASP A 112 -1.83 -1.91 0.37
N ILE A 113 -1.77 -1.46 1.62
CA ILE A 113 -2.88 -1.60 2.57
C ILE A 113 -3.00 -0.43 3.57
N LEU A 114 -4.21 0.10 3.70
CA LEU A 114 -4.62 0.94 4.81
C LEU A 114 -5.17 0.05 5.95
N ASP A 115 -4.32 -0.30 6.91
CA ASP A 115 -4.73 -1.00 8.13
C ASP A 115 -5.21 0.00 9.20
N GLU A 116 -4.43 0.23 10.27
CA GLU A 116 -4.76 1.23 11.30
C GLU A 116 -4.66 2.67 10.81
N GLY A 117 -3.82 2.94 9.80
CA GLY A 117 -3.66 4.26 9.17
C GLY A 117 -2.62 5.18 9.80
N GLU A 118 -2.00 4.81 10.92
CA GLU A 118 -0.96 5.62 11.58
C GLU A 118 0.22 5.95 10.66
N THR A 119 0.73 4.96 9.92
CA THR A 119 1.85 5.16 8.99
C THR A 119 1.51 6.18 7.90
N LEU A 120 0.34 6.04 7.26
CA LEU A 120 -0.07 6.94 6.17
C LEU A 120 -0.46 8.32 6.68
N ALA A 121 -0.98 8.44 7.90
CA ALA A 121 -1.23 9.72 8.56
C ALA A 121 0.09 10.48 8.72
N HIS A 122 1.11 9.82 9.28
CA HIS A 122 2.45 10.39 9.46
C HIS A 122 3.12 10.76 8.13
N VAL A 123 2.99 9.92 7.10
CA VAL A 123 3.49 10.22 5.75
C VAL A 123 2.81 11.47 5.18
N LYS A 124 1.48 11.56 5.28
CA LYS A 124 0.71 12.71 4.76
C LYS A 124 1.08 14.00 5.48
N GLU A 125 1.13 13.98 6.81
CA GLU A 125 1.55 15.12 7.62
C GLU A 125 2.96 15.57 7.21
N ARG A 126 3.92 14.65 7.13
CA ARG A 126 5.30 14.97 6.75
C ARG A 126 5.40 15.62 5.36
N LEU A 127 4.67 15.11 4.38
CA LEU A 127 4.67 15.67 3.02
C LEU A 127 4.07 17.09 2.99
N LEU A 128 3.01 17.33 3.75
CA LEU A 128 2.40 18.66 3.89
C LEU A 128 3.34 19.65 4.60
N GLU A 129 4.01 19.23 5.67
CA GLU A 129 5.05 20.03 6.35
C GLU A 129 6.21 20.41 5.42
N MET A 130 6.57 19.52 4.49
CA MET A 130 7.59 19.78 3.47
C MET A 130 7.08 20.67 2.32
N GLY A 131 5.83 21.14 2.40
CA GLY A 131 5.24 22.09 1.48
C GLY A 131 4.56 21.46 0.27
N ALA A 132 4.20 20.17 0.30
CA ALA A 132 3.36 19.60 -0.75
C ALA A 132 2.05 20.40 -0.87
N LYS A 133 1.65 20.71 -2.10
CA LYS A 133 0.42 21.45 -2.39
C LYS A 133 -0.81 20.60 -2.09
N GLU A 134 -0.71 19.31 -2.38
CA GLU A 134 -1.77 18.32 -2.15
C GLU A 134 -1.13 16.95 -1.94
N VAL A 135 -1.73 16.14 -1.04
CA VAL A 135 -1.34 14.74 -0.84
C VAL A 135 -2.56 13.85 -1.01
N ILE A 136 -2.54 13.05 -2.07
CA ILE A 136 -3.55 12.06 -2.44
C ILE A 136 -3.05 10.70 -1.97
N ILE A 137 -3.82 10.03 -1.12
CA ILE A 137 -3.51 8.66 -0.67
C ILE A 137 -4.32 7.68 -1.51
N ALA A 138 -3.63 6.84 -2.28
CA ALA A 138 -4.23 5.74 -3.01
C ALA A 138 -3.70 4.41 -2.43
N VAL A 139 -4.61 3.63 -1.86
CA VAL A 139 -4.27 2.32 -1.29
C VAL A 139 -4.91 1.21 -2.09
N PHE A 140 -4.18 0.12 -2.31
CA PHE A 140 -4.77 -1.02 -2.98
C PHE A 140 -5.86 -1.66 -2.12
N CYS A 141 -5.60 -1.91 -0.84
CA CYS A 141 -6.57 -2.44 0.11
C CYS A 141 -6.91 -1.46 1.24
N ASP A 142 -8.17 -1.38 1.62
CA ASP A 142 -8.62 -0.73 2.86
C ASP A 142 -9.25 -1.78 3.78
N LYS A 143 -8.65 -2.02 4.94
CA LYS A 143 -9.12 -3.03 5.89
C LYS A 143 -10.25 -2.47 6.75
N ASP A 144 -11.41 -3.11 6.75
CA ASP A 144 -12.51 -2.74 7.64
C ASP A 144 -12.24 -3.23 9.07
N ILE A 145 -11.57 -2.39 9.85
CA ILE A 145 -11.21 -2.66 11.25
C ILE A 145 -12.34 -2.31 12.24
N GLY A 146 -13.50 -1.83 11.78
CA GLY A 146 -14.61 -1.41 12.63
C GLY A 146 -14.31 -0.23 13.56
N LYS A 147 -13.27 0.56 13.27
CA LYS A 147 -12.84 1.73 14.04
C LYS A 147 -12.46 2.89 13.11
N THR A 148 -12.52 4.10 13.64
CA THR A 148 -12.03 5.30 12.95
C THR A 148 -10.52 5.25 12.81
N LYS A 149 -10.02 5.57 11.61
CA LYS A 149 -8.59 5.72 11.29
C LYS A 149 -8.18 7.19 11.35
N PRO A 150 -6.93 7.53 11.71
CA PRO A 150 -6.44 8.91 11.72
C PRO A 150 -6.34 9.51 10.30
N VAL A 151 -6.35 8.67 9.27
CA VAL A 151 -6.31 9.08 7.87
C VAL A 151 -7.28 8.25 7.04
N LYS A 152 -7.84 8.85 5.99
CA LYS A 152 -8.62 8.18 4.96
C LYS A 152 -7.84 8.14 3.67
N ALA A 153 -7.92 7.03 2.95
CA ALA A 153 -7.47 7.01 1.57
C ALA A 153 -8.45 7.79 0.69
N ASP A 154 -7.91 8.57 -0.23
CA ASP A 154 -8.67 9.29 -1.25
C ASP A 154 -9.12 8.34 -2.38
N LEU A 155 -8.36 7.25 -2.59
CA LEU A 155 -8.66 6.21 -3.57
C LEU A 155 -8.38 4.82 -2.99
N VAL A 156 -9.35 3.91 -3.14
CA VAL A 156 -9.29 2.53 -2.63
C VAL A 156 -9.53 1.54 -3.76
N GLY A 157 -8.66 0.54 -3.88
CA GLY A 157 -8.83 -0.58 -4.81
C GLY A 157 -9.86 -1.59 -4.33
N LEU A 158 -9.68 -2.13 -3.14
CA LEU A 158 -10.55 -3.15 -2.54
C LEU A 158 -10.77 -2.84 -1.06
N THR A 159 -11.99 -3.02 -0.58
CA THR A 159 -12.26 -3.08 0.87
C THR A 159 -12.22 -4.54 1.29
N ILE A 160 -11.45 -4.85 2.33
CA ILE A 160 -11.23 -6.22 2.81
C ILE A 160 -11.68 -6.36 4.28
N PRO A 161 -12.13 -7.55 4.72
CA PRO A 161 -12.46 -7.77 6.13
C PRO A 161 -11.22 -7.62 7.02
N ASN A 162 -11.42 -7.43 8.34
CA ASN A 162 -10.34 -7.43 9.33
C ASN A 162 -9.71 -8.82 9.52
N ARG A 163 -8.95 -9.26 8.52
CA ARG A 163 -8.21 -10.52 8.49
C ARG A 163 -6.77 -10.25 8.08
N PHE A 164 -5.87 -11.13 8.51
CA PHE A 164 -4.49 -11.08 8.04
C PHE A 164 -4.45 -11.56 6.59
N VAL A 165 -3.94 -10.73 5.68
CA VAL A 165 -3.90 -11.03 4.24
C VAL A 165 -2.49 -11.01 3.69
N VAL A 166 -2.26 -11.80 2.63
CA VAL A 166 -1.01 -11.83 1.85
C VAL A 166 -1.33 -11.86 0.36
N GLY A 167 -0.33 -11.58 -0.46
CA GLY A 167 -0.48 -11.50 -1.91
C GLY A 167 -0.55 -10.08 -2.41
N PHE A 168 -0.30 -9.92 -3.71
CA PHE A 168 -0.30 -8.63 -4.39
C PHE A 168 0.52 -7.52 -3.69
N GLY A 169 1.68 -7.89 -3.16
CA GLY A 169 2.57 -6.99 -2.42
C GLY A 169 2.57 -7.21 -0.91
N MET A 170 1.46 -7.64 -0.30
CA MET A 170 1.36 -7.92 1.14
C MET A 170 2.05 -9.24 1.50
N ASP A 171 2.66 -9.31 2.69
CA ASP A 171 3.50 -10.44 3.10
C ASP A 171 3.17 -11.04 4.46
N ALA A 172 3.58 -12.30 4.64
CA ALA A 172 3.78 -12.91 5.94
C ALA A 172 5.27 -13.26 6.11
N TYR A 173 5.92 -12.66 7.10
CA TYR A 173 7.34 -12.92 7.42
C TYR A 173 8.30 -12.74 6.23
N GLY A 174 7.98 -11.81 5.32
CA GLY A 174 8.71 -11.52 4.08
C GLY A 174 8.29 -12.34 2.86
N TYR A 175 7.38 -13.31 3.00
CA TYR A 175 6.95 -14.21 1.93
C TYR A 175 5.58 -13.86 1.35
N TRP A 176 5.31 -14.40 0.15
CA TRP A 176 4.01 -14.38 -0.53
C TRP A 176 3.53 -13.05 -1.10
N ARG A 177 4.38 -12.01 -1.10
CA ARG A 177 4.12 -10.78 -1.88
C ARG A 177 3.78 -11.06 -3.34
N ASN A 178 4.36 -12.13 -3.89
CA ASN A 178 4.31 -12.50 -5.31
C ASN A 178 3.03 -13.25 -5.72
N LEU A 179 2.11 -13.56 -4.80
CA LEU A 179 0.86 -14.19 -5.19
C LEU A 179 0.02 -13.20 -6.02
N PRO A 180 -0.68 -13.65 -7.07
CA PRO A 180 -1.29 -12.76 -8.05
C PRO A 180 -2.63 -12.14 -7.61
N GLY A 181 -3.27 -12.71 -6.59
CA GLY A 181 -4.49 -12.23 -5.92
C GLY A 181 -4.26 -11.91 -4.44
N LEU A 182 -5.30 -12.04 -3.63
CA LEU A 182 -5.27 -11.86 -2.18
C LEU A 182 -5.79 -13.09 -1.45
N TRP A 183 -5.04 -13.51 -0.44
CA TRP A 183 -5.41 -14.62 0.44
C TRP A 183 -5.49 -14.17 1.88
N ALA A 184 -6.56 -14.55 2.57
CA ALA A 184 -6.65 -14.44 4.01
C ALA A 184 -6.01 -15.66 4.67
N ILE A 185 -5.06 -15.41 5.56
CA ILE A 185 -4.42 -16.46 6.36
C ILE A 185 -5.33 -16.88 7.50
N ASN A 186 -5.41 -18.18 7.75
CA ASN A 186 -6.11 -18.72 8.91
C ASN A 186 -5.40 -18.26 10.20
N PRO A 187 -6.09 -17.61 11.16
CA PRO A 187 -5.46 -17.15 12.40
C PRO A 187 -4.71 -18.25 13.17
N ALA A 188 -5.17 -19.50 13.10
CA ALA A 188 -4.54 -20.65 13.77
C ALA A 188 -3.15 -21.01 13.19
N ASP A 189 -2.81 -20.52 12.00
CA ASP A 189 -1.53 -20.75 11.35
C ASP A 189 -0.52 -19.61 11.56
N LEU A 190 -0.95 -18.47 12.12
CA LEU A 190 -0.08 -17.34 12.49
C LEU A 190 0.67 -17.60 13.82
N SER A 191 0.02 -18.28 14.77
CA SER A 191 0.51 -18.48 16.15
C SER A 191 1.33 -19.76 16.37
N LYS A 192 1.52 -20.59 15.34
CA LYS A 192 2.44 -21.74 15.40
C LYS A 192 3.90 -21.25 15.30
N GLY A 193 4.41 -20.67 16.38
CA GLY A 193 5.76 -20.12 16.50
C GLY A 193 6.28 -20.27 17.92
#